data_AF-A0A9J6CGW2-F1
#
_entry.id   AF-A0A9J6CGW2-F1
#
_cell.length_a   1.000
_cell.length_b   1.000
_cell.length_c   1.000
_cell.angle_alpha   90.00
_cell.angle_beta   90.00
_cell.angle_gamma   90.00
#
_symmetry.space_group_name_H-M   'P 1'
#
loop_
_entity.id
_entity.type
_entity.pdbx_description
1 polymer ?
#
loop_
_entity_poly.entity_id
_entity_poly.type
_entity_poly.pdbx_seq_one_letter_code
_entity_poly.pdbx_strand_id
1 'polypeptide(L)'
;MCKLAILFLLTALIGGSFSLCIWPKTGGVLNVCKREGKADCIGVTSSSTCINLVGGPFVSGFTTGNYQCTIYSSTGCSGTTISVDRSGWSRFPITPKSLKCPCV
;
A
#
# COMPACT_ATOMS: atom_id res chain seq x y z
N MET A 1 -5.71 -57.23 0.42
CA MET A 1 -5.16 -56.86 1.74
C MET A 1 -4.83 -55.38 1.72
N CYS A 2 -5.25 -54.69 2.78
CA CYS A 2 -5.27 -53.25 3.00
C CYS A 2 -3.89 -52.69 3.39
N LYS A 3 -3.60 -51.44 2.98
CA LYS A 3 -2.67 -50.41 3.52
C LYS A 3 -2.04 -49.68 2.31
N LEU A 4 -2.03 -48.36 2.18
CA LEU A 4 -2.31 -47.27 3.11
C LEU A 4 -2.56 -46.04 2.24
N ALA A 5 -3.66 -45.32 2.49
CA ALA A 5 -3.86 -43.96 2.01
C ALA A 5 -2.89 -43.00 2.72
N ILE A 6 -2.82 -41.75 2.24
CA ILE A 6 -2.38 -40.50 2.89
C ILE A 6 -1.12 -39.93 2.22
N LEU A 7 -0.98 -38.64 1.88
CA LEU A 7 -1.84 -37.44 1.86
C LEU A 7 -0.85 -36.29 1.59
N PHE A 8 -1.12 -35.41 0.61
CA PHE A 8 -0.75 -33.98 0.63
C PHE A 8 0.77 -33.65 0.64
N LEU A 9 1.30 -32.51 0.19
CA LEU A 9 0.77 -31.23 -0.18
C LEU A 9 1.83 -30.56 -1.09
N LEU A 10 1.38 -29.97 -2.18
CA LEU A 10 2.11 -28.90 -2.85
C LEU A 10 2.28 -27.72 -1.89
N THR A 11 3.51 -27.36 -1.53
CA THR A 11 3.80 -25.99 -1.07
C THR A 11 5.07 -25.50 -1.76
N ALA A 12 4.86 -24.91 -2.93
CA ALA A 12 5.79 -23.94 -3.47
C ALA A 12 6.02 -22.85 -2.42
N LEU A 13 7.27 -22.72 -1.97
CA LEU A 13 7.77 -21.58 -1.22
C LEU A 13 7.73 -20.34 -2.11
N ILE A 14 6.56 -19.73 -2.25
CA ILE A 14 6.44 -18.39 -2.79
C ILE A 14 6.89 -17.45 -1.66
N GLY A 15 8.17 -17.05 -1.70
CA GLY A 15 8.78 -16.08 -0.80
C GLY A 15 8.24 -14.66 -0.99
N GLY A 16 6.93 -14.50 -0.95
CA GLY A 16 6.28 -13.21 -0.73
C GLY A 16 5.94 -13.13 0.75
N SER A 17 6.66 -12.30 1.51
CA SER A 17 6.26 -11.96 2.87
C SER A 17 4.90 -11.26 2.80
N PHE A 18 3.81 -12.01 2.92
CA PHE A 18 2.47 -11.46 3.14
C PHE A 18 2.47 -10.85 4.54
N SER A 19 2.94 -9.60 4.64
CA SER A 19 2.84 -8.82 5.86
C SER A 19 1.36 -8.46 6.03
N LEU A 20 0.59 -9.35 6.65
CA LEU A 20 -0.75 -9.03 7.13
C LEU A 20 -0.61 -8.37 8.49
N CYS A 21 -1.35 -7.29 8.74
CA CYS A 21 -1.33 -6.65 10.05
C CYS A 21 -1.80 -7.65 11.12
N ILE A 22 -1.03 -7.77 12.20
CA ILE A 22 -1.42 -8.60 13.34
C ILE A 22 -2.57 -7.88 14.05
N TRP A 23 -3.68 -8.59 14.25
CA TRP A 23 -4.82 -8.09 15.01
C TRP A 23 -4.38 -7.55 16.38
N PRO A 24 -4.90 -6.39 16.83
CA PRO A 24 -6.03 -5.64 16.28
C PRO A 24 -5.64 -4.56 15.25
N LYS A 25 -4.39 -4.52 14.77
CA LYS A 25 -3.94 -3.46 13.86
C LYS A 25 -4.54 -3.60 12.46
N THR A 26 -4.78 -2.47 11.83
CA THR A 26 -5.31 -2.36 10.46
C THR A 26 -4.29 -1.70 9.53
N GLY A 27 -4.51 -1.78 8.22
CA GLY A 27 -3.66 -1.08 7.26
C GLY A 27 -3.87 0.42 7.31
N GLY A 28 -2.79 1.20 7.24
CA GLY A 28 -2.89 2.63 7.05
C GLY A 28 -3.56 2.97 5.72
N VAL A 29 -4.32 4.06 5.72
CA VAL A 29 -5.07 4.58 4.58
C VAL A 29 -4.47 5.89 4.12
N LEU A 30 -4.03 5.92 2.87
CA LEU A 30 -3.58 7.11 2.17
C LEU A 30 -4.64 7.51 1.14
N ASN A 31 -5.15 8.73 1.25
CA ASN A 31 -6.03 9.33 0.26
C ASN A 31 -5.17 9.94 -0.84
N VAL A 32 -5.26 9.41 -2.05
CA VAL A 32 -4.60 9.94 -3.25
C VAL A 32 -5.63 10.64 -4.13
N CYS A 33 -5.29 11.83 -4.62
CA CYS A 33 -6.24 12.74 -5.23
C CYS A 33 -5.83 13.15 -6.65
N LYS A 34 -6.79 13.27 -7.56
CA LYS A 34 -6.55 13.60 -8.97
C LYS A 34 -6.41 15.11 -9.22
N ARG A 35 -6.79 15.94 -8.26
CA ARG A 35 -6.60 17.40 -8.32
C ARG A 35 -5.72 17.91 -7.18
N GLU A 36 -5.13 19.08 -7.39
CA GLU A 36 -4.39 19.80 -6.35
C GLU A 36 -5.31 20.23 -5.19
N GLY A 37 -4.71 20.49 -4.04
CA GLY A 37 -5.46 20.91 -2.84
C GLY A 37 -6.29 19.79 -2.21
N LYS A 38 -5.93 18.51 -2.46
CA LYS A 38 -6.56 17.32 -1.85
C LYS A 38 -8.04 17.16 -2.25
N ALA A 39 -8.33 17.30 -3.54
CA ALA A 39 -9.68 17.13 -4.08
C ALA A 39 -9.77 15.99 -5.11
N ASP A 40 -10.95 15.36 -5.20
CA ASP A 40 -11.21 14.14 -6.00
C ASP A 40 -10.29 12.98 -5.59
N CYS A 41 -10.50 12.50 -4.37
CA CYS A 41 -9.63 11.55 -3.68
C CYS A 41 -10.23 10.15 -3.59
N ILE A 42 -9.35 9.16 -3.67
CA ILE A 42 -9.66 7.76 -3.36
C ILE A 42 -8.77 7.30 -2.20
N GLY A 43 -9.36 6.58 -1.24
CA GLY A 43 -8.63 5.99 -0.13
C GLY A 43 -7.98 4.66 -0.55
N VAL A 44 -6.68 4.54 -0.36
CA VAL A 44 -5.93 3.31 -0.62
C VAL A 44 -5.40 2.77 0.69
N THR A 45 -5.81 1.54 1.03
CA THR A 45 -5.38 0.86 2.24
C THR A 45 -4.15 0.02 1.96
N SER A 46 -3.14 0.10 2.83
CA SER A 46 -1.93 -0.70 2.76
C SER A 46 -1.54 -1.22 4.13
N SER A 47 -1.22 -2.51 4.22
CA SER A 47 -0.92 -3.23 5.47
C SER A 47 0.58 -3.55 5.59
N SER A 48 1.46 -2.56 5.45
CA SER A 48 2.92 -2.76 5.26
C SER A 48 3.30 -3.53 3.99
N THR A 49 2.37 -3.64 3.05
CA THR A 49 2.58 -4.24 1.73
C THR A 49 2.65 -3.15 0.66
N CYS A 50 3.30 -3.44 -0.45
CA CYS A 50 3.32 -2.51 -1.56
C CYS A 50 2.02 -2.57 -2.34
N ILE A 51 1.42 -1.42 -2.63
CA ILE A 51 0.21 -1.30 -3.45
C ILE A 51 0.53 -0.48 -4.70
N ASN A 52 0.32 -1.06 -5.88
CA ASN A 52 0.41 -0.33 -7.15
C ASN A 52 -0.85 0.52 -7.37
N LEU A 53 -0.66 1.78 -7.72
CA LEU A 53 -1.73 2.73 -7.96
C LEU A 53 -2.25 2.58 -9.40
N VAL A 54 -3.57 2.50 -9.53
CA VAL A 54 -4.29 2.43 -10.82
C VAL A 54 -5.24 3.62 -10.96
N GLY A 55 -5.47 4.08 -12.18
CA GLY A 55 -6.43 5.16 -12.46
C GLY A 55 -5.95 6.58 -12.21
N GLY A 56 -4.62 6.80 -12.15
CA GLY A 56 -4.00 8.13 -12.06
C GLY A 56 -4.18 9.00 -13.33
N PRO A 57 -3.57 10.20 -13.38
CA PRO A 57 -2.54 10.69 -12.47
C PRO A 57 -3.10 11.14 -11.10
N PHE A 58 -2.34 10.83 -10.04
CA PHE A 58 -2.58 11.36 -8.70
C PHE A 58 -1.59 12.50 -8.46
N VAL A 59 -2.07 13.64 -8.01
CA VAL A 59 -1.27 14.88 -7.92
C VAL A 59 -1.19 15.42 -6.50
N SER A 60 -2.04 14.98 -5.57
CA SER A 60 -2.03 15.41 -4.17
C SER A 60 -2.57 14.30 -3.26
N GLY A 61 -2.47 14.45 -1.94
CA GLY A 61 -2.99 13.44 -1.01
C GLY A 61 -2.60 13.62 0.45
N PHE A 62 -3.18 12.81 1.33
CA PHE A 62 -3.03 12.88 2.79
C PHE A 62 -3.42 11.56 3.47
N THR A 63 -2.86 11.27 4.64
CA THR A 63 -3.26 10.09 5.44
C THR A 63 -4.47 10.38 6.32
N THR A 64 -5.22 9.33 6.65
CA THR A 64 -6.48 9.47 7.43
C THR A 64 -6.23 9.53 8.94
N GLY A 65 -5.06 9.08 9.41
CA GLY A 65 -4.69 9.06 10.84
C GLY A 65 -3.29 9.58 11.11
N ASN A 66 -2.83 9.46 12.36
CA ASN A 66 -1.51 9.95 12.78
C ASN A 66 -0.41 8.94 12.44
N TYR A 67 -0.18 8.74 11.14
CA TYR A 67 0.86 7.89 10.58
C TYR A 67 1.30 8.41 9.23
N GLN A 68 2.46 7.93 8.77
CA GLN A 68 3.02 8.29 7.48
C GLN A 68 2.93 7.12 6.50
N CYS A 69 2.59 7.41 5.27
CA CYS A 69 2.69 6.48 4.15
C CYS A 69 3.78 6.96 3.19
N THR A 70 4.50 6.03 2.58
CA THR A 70 5.49 6.32 1.55
C THR A 70 4.85 6.15 0.17
N ILE A 71 5.02 7.15 -0.68
CA ILE A 71 4.68 7.08 -2.11
C ILE A 71 5.97 6.90 -2.91
N TYR A 72 5.90 6.13 -3.98
CA TYR A 72 7.01 5.78 -4.86
C TYR A 72 6.72 6.21 -6.30
N SER A 73 7.75 6.65 -7.01
CA SER A 73 7.65 7.09 -8.42
C SER A 73 7.55 5.93 -9.42
N SER A 74 7.79 4.69 -8.99
CA SER A 74 7.67 3.47 -9.81
C SER A 74 6.74 2.45 -9.15
N THR A 75 6.30 1.45 -9.92
CA THR A 75 5.53 0.31 -9.39
C THR A 75 6.39 -0.58 -8.50
N GLY A 76 5.78 -1.37 -7.63
CA GLY A 76 6.49 -2.30 -6.75
C GLY A 76 7.29 -1.59 -5.65
N CYS A 77 6.94 -0.35 -5.30
CA CYS A 77 7.54 0.44 -4.23
C CYS A 77 9.04 0.64 -4.44
N SER A 78 9.37 1.14 -5.63
CA SER A 78 10.73 1.40 -6.09
C SER A 78 10.89 2.82 -6.63
N GLY A 79 12.13 3.26 -6.85
CA GLY A 79 12.44 4.60 -7.35
C GLY A 79 12.41 5.67 -6.25
N THR A 80 12.15 6.92 -6.65
CA THR A 80 12.12 8.09 -5.76
C THR A 80 10.92 8.04 -4.84
N THR A 81 11.10 8.48 -3.59
CA THR A 81 10.08 8.41 -2.55
C THR A 81 9.74 9.77 -1.96
N ILE A 82 8.50 9.90 -1.50
CA ILE A 82 8.07 10.94 -0.56
C ILE A 82 7.29 10.32 0.59
N SER A 83 7.35 10.95 1.76
CA SER A 83 6.50 10.61 2.90
C SER A 83 5.27 11.53 2.92
N VAL A 84 4.11 10.96 3.19
CA VAL A 84 2.83 11.67 3.26
C VAL A 84 2.20 11.38 4.61
N ASP A 85 1.84 12.42 5.33
CA ASP A 85 1.18 12.37 6.63
C ASP A 85 -0.24 12.95 6.57
N ARG A 86 -0.80 13.26 7.73
CA ARG A 86 -2.14 13.83 7.86
C ARG A 86 -2.27 15.25 7.30
N SER A 87 -1.19 16.05 7.36
CA SER A 87 -1.16 17.38 6.73
C SER A 87 -1.24 17.22 5.21
N GLY A 88 -0.54 16.21 4.71
CA GLY A 88 -0.53 15.81 3.31
C GLY A 88 0.24 16.79 2.42
N TRP A 89 0.12 16.58 1.11
CA TRP A 89 0.69 17.45 0.09
C TRP A 89 -0.43 18.06 -0.74
N SER A 90 -0.39 19.38 -0.94
CA SER A 90 -1.27 20.07 -1.90
C SER A 90 -0.90 19.76 -3.35
N ARG A 91 0.38 19.43 -3.59
CA ARG A 91 0.92 18.92 -4.85
C ARG A 91 2.13 18.02 -4.57
N PHE A 92 2.13 16.80 -5.11
CA PHE A 92 3.28 15.91 -4.99
C PHE A 92 4.43 16.38 -5.89
N PRO A 93 5.68 16.31 -5.42
CA PRO A 93 6.87 16.60 -6.23
C PRO A 93 7.26 15.45 -7.16
N ILE A 94 6.57 14.30 -7.08
CA ILE A 94 6.78 13.13 -7.92
C ILE A 94 5.43 12.65 -8.48
N THR A 95 5.46 11.86 -9.56
CA THR A 95 4.26 11.16 -10.06
C THR A 95 4.09 9.84 -9.30
N PRO A 96 3.06 9.67 -8.46
CA PRO A 96 2.81 8.44 -7.71
C PRO A 96 2.51 7.25 -8.63
N LYS A 97 3.18 6.13 -8.40
CA LYS A 97 2.90 4.85 -9.09
C LYS A 97 2.64 3.69 -8.13
N SER A 98 3.17 3.75 -6.92
CA SER A 98 2.84 2.82 -5.85
C SER A 98 2.99 3.47 -4.48
N LEU A 99 2.44 2.83 -3.45
CA LEU A 99 2.51 3.30 -2.06
C LEU A 99 2.68 2.14 -1.08
N LYS A 100 3.13 2.49 0.12
CA LYS A 100 3.19 1.62 1.29
C LYS A 100 2.87 2.40 2.55
N CYS A 101 1.85 1.97 3.26
CA CYS A 101 1.48 2.44 4.60
C CYS A 101 1.79 1.38 5.66
N PRO A 102 2.10 1.77 6.90
CA PRO A 102 2.31 0.86 8.02
C PRO A 102 0.99 0.24 8.50
N CYS A 103 1.10 -0.77 9.36
CA CYS A 103 0.00 -1.22 10.20
C CYS A 103 -0.20 -0.27 11.38
N VAL A 104 -1.44 0.13 11.65
CA VAL A 104 -1.83 1.13 12.65
C VAL A 104 -2.96 0.65 13.54
#